data_AF-A0A9E3NG95-F1
#
_entry.id   AF-A0A9E3NG95-F1
#
_cell.length_a   1.000
_cell.length_b   1.000
_cell.length_c   1.000
_cell.angle_alpha   90.00
_cell.angle_beta   90.00
_cell.angle_gamma   90.00
#
_symmetry.space_group_name_H-M   'P 1'
#
loop_
_entity.id
_entity.type
_entity.pdbx_description
1 polymer ?
#
loop_
_entity_poly.entity_id
_entity_poly.type
_entity_poly.pdbx_seq_one_letter_code
_entity_poly.pdbx_strand_id
1 'polypeptide(L)'
;MHSSKNWMAIYWFLCVNLFLSPSQFRNVLVTLLCHASASSCVTFVTMLHTRFITLFLFVSLSVIVFTGLTTISISSERKLQQHNEATGSNTFTCLFNGKVWQQEQVQAELSQDGDTFYLSLWMGGDFSDRIAFVMDQPVVAPGVYELNDPFSRYILIRRQDSACVFSSDDYFNGLLIVNVFDAGKNLIAGSFEFMAYSESCNKTIRVNQGQFDLTYRQSN
;
A
#
# COMPACT_ATOMS: atom_id res chain seq x y z
N MET A 1 -20.39 28.09 20.32
CA MET A 1 -21.86 28.31 20.42
C MET A 1 -22.44 28.17 19.01
N HIS A 2 -23.57 27.45 18.87
CA HIS A 2 -24.17 26.88 17.63
C HIS A 2 -23.39 25.66 17.09
N SER A 3 -23.97 24.49 16.79
CA SER A 3 -25.34 24.12 16.43
C SER A 3 -25.54 22.60 16.69
N SER A 4 -26.59 22.20 17.42
CA SER A 4 -27.00 20.79 17.57
C SER A 4 -28.51 20.67 17.83
N LYS A 5 -29.35 20.87 16.81
CA LYS A 5 -30.82 20.74 16.95
C LYS A 5 -31.53 20.14 15.73
N ASN A 6 -30.95 19.16 15.02
CA ASN A 6 -31.63 18.49 13.90
C ASN A 6 -31.74 16.95 13.98
N TRP A 7 -31.30 16.32 15.07
CA TRP A 7 -31.27 14.85 15.15
C TRP A 7 -32.50 14.20 15.81
N MET A 8 -33.42 14.96 16.43
CA MET A 8 -34.59 14.37 17.11
C MET A 8 -35.81 14.11 16.20
N ALA A 9 -35.95 14.81 15.08
CA ALA A 9 -37.14 14.66 14.22
C ALA A 9 -37.13 13.34 13.41
N ILE A 10 -35.95 12.82 13.08
CA ILE A 10 -35.80 11.60 12.27
C ILE A 10 -36.11 10.33 13.10
N TYR A 11 -35.80 10.34 14.40
CA TYR A 11 -36.10 9.19 15.28
C TYR A 11 -37.60 9.01 15.54
N TRP A 12 -38.39 10.09 15.56
CA TRP A 12 -39.83 9.98 15.81
C TRP A 12 -40.58 9.32 14.63
N PHE A 13 -40.13 9.54 13.39
CA PHE A 13 -40.74 8.92 12.21
C PHE A 13 -40.38 7.43 12.04
N LEU A 14 -39.21 7.01 12.53
CA LEU A 14 -38.78 5.61 12.50
C LEU A 14 -39.45 4.77 13.59
N CYS A 15 -39.73 5.32 14.77
CA CYS A 15 -40.35 4.56 15.86
C CYS A 15 -41.84 4.21 15.61
N VAL A 16 -42.58 5.01 14.84
CA VAL A 16 -44.01 4.72 14.58
C VAL A 16 -44.19 3.55 13.59
N ASN A 17 -43.19 3.26 12.75
CA ASN A 17 -43.27 2.15 11.78
C ASN A 17 -42.86 0.77 12.35
N LEU A 18 -42.33 0.71 13.58
CA LEU A 18 -41.75 -0.52 14.13
C LEU A 18 -42.66 -1.28 15.10
N PHE A 19 -43.86 -0.77 15.42
CA PHE A 19 -44.74 -1.38 16.43
C PHE A 19 -46.12 -1.83 15.96
N LEU A 20 -46.41 -1.79 14.66
CA LEU A 20 -47.67 -2.31 14.14
C LEU A 20 -47.43 -3.57 13.33
N SER A 21 -48.01 -4.69 13.79
CA SER A 21 -47.97 -5.95 13.04
C SER A 21 -48.65 -5.75 11.67
N PRO A 22 -48.17 -6.40 10.60
CA PRO A 22 -48.75 -6.28 9.26
C PRO A 22 -50.25 -6.61 9.19
N SER A 23 -50.77 -7.38 10.17
CA SER A 23 -52.18 -7.75 10.28
C SER A 23 -53.09 -6.61 10.78
N GLN A 24 -52.57 -5.63 11.53
CA GLN A 24 -53.37 -4.52 12.08
C GLN A 24 -53.58 -3.39 11.06
N PHE A 25 -52.63 -3.16 10.16
CA PHE A 25 -52.72 -2.12 9.13
C PHE A 25 -53.78 -2.44 8.05
N ARG A 26 -54.00 -3.73 7.78
CA ARG A 26 -54.88 -4.18 6.70
C ARG A 26 -56.35 -3.90 6.96
N ASN A 27 -56.78 -3.88 8.22
CA ASN A 27 -58.19 -3.70 8.58
C ASN A 27 -58.61 -2.23 8.72
N VAL A 28 -57.69 -1.35 9.12
CA VAL A 28 -57.98 0.09 9.24
C VAL A 28 -58.08 0.76 7.87
N LEU A 29 -57.23 0.35 6.91
CA LEU A 29 -57.23 0.95 5.57
C LEU A 29 -58.41 0.48 4.71
N VAL A 30 -58.88 -0.76 4.87
CA VAL A 30 -60.03 -1.31 4.10
C VAL A 30 -61.35 -0.69 4.56
N THR A 31 -61.49 -0.35 5.84
CA THR A 31 -62.74 0.23 6.38
C THR A 31 -62.93 1.69 5.98
N LEU A 32 -61.83 2.46 5.78
CA LEU A 32 -61.88 3.87 5.39
C LEU A 32 -62.08 4.12 3.89
N LEU A 33 -61.91 3.11 3.03
CA LEU A 33 -61.96 3.27 1.56
C LEU A 33 -63.22 2.73 0.88
N CYS A 34 -64.13 2.06 1.60
CA CYS A 34 -65.33 1.46 1.01
C CYS A 34 -66.57 2.39 0.94
N HIS A 35 -66.44 3.71 1.15
CA HIS A 35 -67.55 4.66 0.97
C HIS A 35 -67.44 5.54 -0.29
N ALA A 36 -66.51 5.23 -1.19
CA ALA A 36 -66.39 5.92 -2.48
C ALA A 36 -66.54 4.93 -3.64
N SER A 37 -67.62 5.10 -4.41
CA SER A 37 -67.78 4.76 -5.84
C SER A 37 -66.89 3.63 -6.40
N ALA A 38 -67.52 2.48 -6.68
CA ALA A 38 -66.89 1.23 -7.15
C ALA A 38 -66.03 1.35 -8.43
N SER A 39 -66.16 2.43 -9.21
CA SER A 39 -65.38 2.67 -10.42
C SER A 39 -63.95 3.19 -10.16
N SER A 40 -63.73 3.86 -9.01
CA SER A 40 -62.43 4.51 -8.71
C SER A 40 -61.46 3.61 -7.92
N CYS A 41 -61.92 2.44 -7.48
CA CYS A 41 -61.17 1.57 -6.58
C CYS A 41 -60.14 0.69 -7.33
N VAL A 42 -60.42 0.31 -8.58
CA VAL A 42 -59.58 -0.62 -9.36
C VAL A 42 -58.28 0.04 -9.85
N THR A 43 -58.32 1.31 -10.22
CA THR A 43 -57.14 2.08 -10.65
C THR A 43 -56.23 2.47 -9.50
N PHE A 44 -56.77 2.66 -8.29
CA PHE A 44 -55.96 3.00 -7.13
C PHE A 44 -55.13 1.81 -6.63
N VAL A 45 -55.71 0.59 -6.64
CA VAL A 45 -55.01 -0.64 -6.23
C VAL A 45 -53.86 -0.98 -7.19
N THR A 46 -54.04 -0.79 -8.50
CA THR A 46 -53.00 -1.08 -9.50
C THR A 46 -51.84 -0.07 -9.46
N MET A 47 -52.13 1.21 -9.16
CA MET A 47 -51.09 2.25 -9.00
C MET A 47 -50.29 2.10 -7.70
N LEU A 48 -50.92 1.62 -6.62
CA LEU A 48 -50.22 1.35 -5.36
C LEU A 48 -49.27 0.14 -5.49
N HIS A 49 -49.69 -0.88 -6.26
CA HIS A 49 -48.93 -2.11 -6.44
C HIS A 49 -47.63 -1.89 -7.25
N THR A 50 -47.69 -1.07 -8.29
CA THR A 50 -46.51 -0.75 -9.14
C THR A 50 -45.47 0.09 -8.41
N ARG A 51 -45.88 0.99 -7.51
CA ARG A 51 -44.95 1.78 -6.67
C ARG A 51 -44.29 0.95 -5.57
N PHE A 52 -44.98 -0.05 -5.02
CA PHE A 52 -44.39 -0.94 -4.03
C PHE A 52 -43.34 -1.88 -4.65
N ILE A 53 -43.60 -2.42 -5.85
CA ILE A 53 -42.67 -3.32 -6.53
C ILE A 53 -41.38 -2.59 -6.93
N THR A 54 -41.49 -1.36 -7.44
CA THR A 54 -40.31 -0.56 -7.83
C THR A 54 -39.43 -0.18 -6.64
N LEU A 55 -40.03 0.14 -5.49
CA LEU A 55 -39.28 0.44 -4.27
C LEU A 55 -38.56 -0.81 -3.73
N PHE A 56 -39.22 -1.97 -3.77
CA PHE A 56 -38.62 -3.23 -3.32
C PHE A 56 -37.43 -3.66 -4.18
N LEU A 57 -37.51 -3.47 -5.51
CA LEU A 57 -36.40 -3.74 -6.44
C LEU A 57 -35.21 -2.79 -6.24
N PHE A 58 -35.45 -1.52 -5.91
CA PHE A 58 -34.38 -0.56 -5.67
C PHE A 58 -33.63 -0.86 -4.37
N VAL A 59 -34.36 -1.25 -3.32
CA VAL A 59 -33.77 -1.64 -2.02
C VAL A 59 -32.96 -2.93 -2.17
N SER A 60 -33.48 -3.96 -2.86
CA SER A 60 -32.75 -5.22 -3.04
C SER A 60 -31.46 -5.04 -3.87
N LEU A 61 -31.48 -4.22 -4.92
CA LEU A 61 -30.30 -3.94 -5.72
C LEU A 61 -29.20 -3.21 -4.91
N SER A 62 -29.60 -2.28 -4.04
CA SER A 62 -28.66 -1.57 -3.16
C SER A 62 -27.99 -2.50 -2.13
N VAL A 63 -28.71 -3.50 -1.60
CA VAL A 63 -28.14 -4.47 -0.66
C VAL A 63 -27.10 -5.39 -1.33
N ILE A 64 -27.30 -5.75 -2.60
CA ILE A 64 -26.33 -6.57 -3.36
C ILE A 64 -25.03 -5.80 -3.62
N VAL A 65 -25.13 -4.50 -3.95
CA VAL A 65 -23.94 -3.65 -4.13
C VAL A 65 -23.18 -3.47 -2.81
N PHE A 66 -23.88 -3.32 -1.68
CA PHE A 66 -23.23 -3.14 -0.38
C PHE A 66 -22.64 -4.43 0.22
N THR A 67 -23.21 -5.60 -0.08
CA THR A 67 -22.69 -6.89 0.42
C THR A 67 -21.61 -7.51 -0.48
N GLY A 68 -21.58 -7.16 -1.77
CA GLY A 68 -20.54 -7.63 -2.71
C GLY A 68 -19.17 -6.96 -2.57
N LEU A 69 -19.08 -5.86 -1.81
CA LEU A 69 -17.86 -5.04 -1.68
C LEU A 69 -17.02 -5.34 -0.43
N THR A 70 -17.45 -6.25 0.45
CA THR A 70 -16.76 -6.51 1.74
C THR A 70 -15.83 -7.73 1.75
N THR A 71 -15.66 -8.45 0.64
CA THR A 71 -14.79 -9.65 0.56
C THR A 71 -13.53 -9.47 -0.29
N ILE A 72 -13.08 -8.23 -0.52
CA ILE A 72 -11.67 -8.03 -0.87
C ILE A 72 -10.89 -8.20 0.43
N SER A 73 -10.55 -9.45 0.74
CA SER A 73 -9.54 -9.78 1.74
C SER A 73 -8.27 -9.03 1.37
N ILE A 74 -7.99 -7.96 2.11
CA ILE A 74 -6.70 -7.27 2.14
C ILE A 74 -5.72 -8.26 2.79
N SER A 75 -5.39 -9.32 2.05
CA SER A 75 -4.33 -10.26 2.36
C SER A 75 -3.03 -9.69 1.82
N SER A 76 -2.62 -8.54 2.34
CA SER A 76 -1.25 -8.06 2.18
C SER A 76 -0.86 -7.07 3.27
N GLU A 77 -1.31 -7.30 4.50
CA GLU A 77 -0.39 -7.08 5.62
C GLU A 77 0.67 -8.19 5.54
N ARG A 78 1.61 -8.06 4.61
CA ARG A 78 2.91 -8.69 4.83
C ARG A 78 3.38 -8.04 6.12
N LYS A 79 3.28 -8.79 7.23
CA LYS A 79 4.10 -8.55 8.41
C LYS A 79 5.46 -8.17 7.86
N LEU A 80 5.82 -6.91 8.03
CA LEU A 80 7.20 -6.49 8.05
C LEU A 80 7.76 -7.29 9.22
N GLN A 81 8.10 -8.56 8.97
CA GLN A 81 8.72 -9.41 9.96
C GLN A 81 10.01 -8.66 10.23
N GLN A 82 9.99 -7.97 11.35
CA GLN A 82 11.13 -7.48 12.08
C GLN A 82 12.14 -8.61 12.08
N HIS A 83 13.02 -8.61 11.08
CA HIS A 83 14.18 -9.46 11.02
C HIS A 83 15.13 -8.85 12.05
N ASN A 84 14.83 -9.11 13.32
CA ASN A 84 15.48 -8.48 14.46
C ASN A 84 16.90 -8.99 14.67
N GLU A 85 17.32 -10.01 13.93
CA GLU A 85 18.63 -10.63 14.07
C GLU A 85 19.25 -10.81 12.69
N ALA A 86 20.18 -9.92 12.35
CA ALA A 86 21.04 -10.11 11.18
C ALA A 86 21.93 -11.34 11.43
N THR A 87 21.94 -12.24 10.47
CA THR A 87 22.70 -13.49 10.57
C THR A 87 23.99 -13.45 9.76
N GLY A 88 24.12 -12.48 8.84
CA GLY A 88 25.21 -12.46 7.86
C GLY A 88 25.06 -13.54 6.79
N SER A 89 23.82 -13.96 6.50
CA SER A 89 23.50 -15.03 5.55
C SER A 89 23.91 -14.73 4.10
N ASN A 90 24.35 -13.51 3.81
CA ASN A 90 24.72 -13.01 2.48
C ASN A 90 23.55 -13.12 1.49
N THR A 91 22.36 -12.78 1.96
CA THR A 91 21.13 -12.81 1.15
C THR A 91 20.75 -11.43 0.64
N PHE A 92 20.22 -11.41 -0.57
CA PHE A 92 19.69 -10.22 -1.23
C PHE A 92 18.45 -10.58 -2.04
N THR A 93 17.42 -9.75 -1.96
CA THR A 93 16.25 -9.87 -2.82
C THR A 93 15.60 -8.51 -3.03
N CYS A 94 15.06 -8.28 -4.22
CA CYS A 94 14.20 -7.13 -4.49
C CYS A 94 13.25 -7.42 -5.67
N LEU A 95 12.32 -6.50 -5.91
CA LEU A 95 11.55 -6.46 -7.14
C LEU A 95 12.12 -5.35 -8.05
N PHE A 96 12.79 -5.74 -9.13
CA PHE A 96 13.30 -4.84 -10.16
C PHE A 96 12.27 -4.71 -11.29
N ASN A 97 11.65 -3.54 -11.43
CA ASN A 97 10.52 -3.30 -12.34
C ASN A 97 9.40 -4.35 -12.19
N GLY A 98 9.09 -4.71 -10.94
CA GLY A 98 8.06 -5.69 -10.60
C GLY A 98 8.47 -7.15 -10.81
N LYS A 99 9.69 -7.44 -11.28
CA LYS A 99 10.22 -8.81 -11.41
C LYS A 99 11.18 -9.11 -10.26
N VAL A 100 11.08 -10.29 -9.67
CA VAL A 100 12.02 -10.73 -8.63
C VAL A 100 13.45 -10.72 -9.17
N TRP A 101 14.33 -10.03 -8.48
CA TRP A 101 15.76 -10.04 -8.70
C TRP A 101 16.42 -10.55 -7.42
N GLN A 102 16.83 -11.80 -7.47
CA GLN A 102 17.51 -12.52 -6.41
C GLN A 102 18.81 -13.07 -6.97
N GLN A 103 19.87 -13.03 -6.18
CA GLN A 103 21.21 -13.47 -6.57
C GLN A 103 21.75 -14.40 -5.50
N GLU A 104 22.41 -15.49 -5.91
CA GLU A 104 23.00 -16.46 -4.98
C GLU A 104 24.35 -15.96 -4.43
N GLN A 105 25.03 -15.13 -5.20
CA GLN A 105 26.32 -14.55 -4.84
C GLN A 105 26.16 -13.06 -4.64
N VAL A 106 26.36 -12.63 -3.39
CA VAL A 106 26.25 -11.25 -2.95
C VAL A 106 27.39 -10.96 -2.00
N GLN A 107 28.03 -9.81 -2.17
CA GLN A 107 29.04 -9.30 -1.27
C GLN A 107 28.73 -7.83 -0.94
N ALA A 108 28.78 -7.48 0.34
CA ALA A 108 28.76 -6.08 0.76
C ALA A 108 30.18 -5.54 0.91
N GLU A 109 30.37 -4.31 0.48
CA GLU A 109 31.57 -3.51 0.74
C GLU A 109 31.13 -2.20 1.39
N LEU A 110 31.83 -1.84 2.46
CA LEU A 110 31.67 -0.56 3.14
C LEU A 110 32.97 0.21 2.98
N SER A 111 32.92 1.38 2.36
CA SER A 111 34.05 2.29 2.25
C SER A 111 33.65 3.70 2.69
N GLN A 112 34.64 4.48 3.11
CA GLN A 112 34.45 5.86 3.54
C GLN A 112 35.50 6.74 2.86
N ASP A 113 35.06 7.87 2.31
CA ASP A 113 35.92 8.93 1.80
C ASP A 113 35.50 10.25 2.45
N GLY A 114 36.32 10.76 3.37
CA GLY A 114 35.96 11.90 4.22
C GLY A 114 34.68 11.63 5.01
N ASP A 115 33.67 12.49 4.82
CA ASP A 115 32.36 12.38 5.46
C ASP A 115 31.34 11.57 4.64
N THR A 116 31.75 11.01 3.49
CA THR A 116 30.88 10.23 2.61
C THR A 116 31.11 8.73 2.80
N PHE A 117 30.03 7.99 3.07
CA PHE A 117 30.01 6.53 3.08
C PHE A 117 29.44 5.96 1.81
N TYR A 118 30.02 4.83 1.42
CA TYR A 118 29.55 4.01 0.31
C TYR A 118 29.24 2.61 0.85
N LEU A 119 27.96 2.23 0.82
CA LEU A 119 27.54 0.85 0.99
C LEU A 119 27.31 0.26 -0.41
N SER A 120 28.20 -0.61 -0.85
CA SER A 120 28.11 -1.26 -2.16
C SER A 120 27.70 -2.71 -2.02
N LEU A 121 26.59 -3.08 -2.65
CA LEU A 121 26.13 -4.45 -2.79
C LEU A 121 26.53 -4.95 -4.18
N TRP A 122 27.56 -5.79 -4.21
CA TRP A 122 28.05 -6.45 -5.41
C TRP A 122 27.35 -7.80 -5.56
N MET A 123 26.87 -8.11 -6.77
CA MET A 123 26.02 -9.26 -7.04
C MET A 123 26.36 -9.94 -8.35
N GLY A 124 25.92 -11.19 -8.48
CA GLY A 124 26.15 -12.00 -9.68
C GLY A 124 27.45 -12.81 -9.60
N GLY A 125 27.61 -13.76 -10.52
CA GLY A 125 28.69 -14.77 -10.49
C GLY A 125 30.11 -14.18 -10.52
N ASP A 126 30.26 -13.00 -11.10
CA ASP A 126 31.52 -12.27 -11.23
C ASP A 126 31.47 -10.91 -10.52
N PHE A 127 30.44 -10.67 -9.69
CA PHE A 127 30.25 -9.41 -8.96
C PHE A 127 30.18 -8.17 -9.86
N SER A 128 29.66 -8.32 -11.07
CA SER A 128 29.55 -7.25 -12.06
C SER A 128 28.29 -6.38 -11.90
N ASP A 129 27.22 -6.92 -11.32
CA ASP A 129 26.04 -6.17 -10.93
C ASP A 129 26.30 -5.46 -9.59
N ARG A 130 25.93 -4.19 -9.48
CA ARG A 130 26.18 -3.38 -8.28
C ARG A 130 25.01 -2.46 -7.98
N ILE A 131 24.63 -2.39 -6.71
CA ILE A 131 23.84 -1.29 -6.13
C ILE A 131 24.73 -0.60 -5.10
N ALA A 132 24.99 0.69 -5.27
CA ALA A 132 25.72 1.49 -4.30
C ALA A 132 24.79 2.52 -3.67
N PHE A 133 24.81 2.60 -2.35
CA PHE A 133 24.17 3.65 -1.57
C PHE A 133 25.25 4.63 -1.11
N VAL A 134 25.12 5.89 -1.51
CA VAL A 134 26.04 6.97 -1.13
C VAL A 134 25.34 7.81 -0.08
N MET A 135 26.02 8.08 1.03
CA MET A 135 25.47 8.82 2.17
C MET A 135 26.52 9.76 2.74
N ASP A 136 26.25 11.07 2.72
CA ASP A 136 27.08 12.09 3.37
C ASP A 136 26.78 12.16 4.88
N GLN A 137 27.38 11.24 5.64
CA GLN A 137 27.30 11.16 7.10
C GLN A 137 28.60 10.58 7.65
N PRO A 138 29.11 11.02 8.81
CA PRO A 138 30.41 10.57 9.32
C PRO A 138 30.41 9.14 9.89
N VAL A 139 29.24 8.54 10.14
CA VAL A 139 29.11 7.19 10.71
C VAL A 139 27.83 6.54 10.20
N VAL A 140 27.90 5.27 9.78
CA VAL A 140 26.72 4.44 9.50
C VAL A 140 26.14 3.87 10.80
N ALA A 141 24.85 4.05 11.00
CA ALA A 141 24.10 3.51 12.14
C ALA A 141 22.76 2.89 11.69
N PRO A 142 22.09 2.10 12.55
CA PRO A 142 20.71 1.73 12.30
C PRO A 142 19.83 2.98 12.18
N GLY A 143 18.99 3.04 11.15
CA GLY A 143 18.21 4.23 10.84
C GLY A 143 17.59 4.22 9.45
N VAL A 144 16.89 5.31 9.16
CA VAL A 144 16.24 5.57 7.87
C VAL A 144 17.02 6.66 7.16
N TYR A 145 17.43 6.36 5.93
CA TYR A 145 18.23 7.23 5.08
C TYR A 145 17.43 7.57 3.82
N GLU A 146 17.08 8.84 3.66
CA GLU A 146 16.52 9.35 2.41
C GLU A 146 17.65 9.58 1.40
N LEU A 147 17.44 9.07 0.19
CA LEU A 147 18.42 9.03 -0.91
C LEU A 147 17.91 9.84 -2.11
N ASN A 148 17.52 11.09 -1.82
CA ASN A 148 16.86 12.05 -2.70
C ASN A 148 17.71 13.28 -3.00
N ASP A 149 19.03 13.22 -2.79
CA ASP A 149 19.95 14.31 -3.07
C ASP A 149 21.11 13.80 -3.97
N PRO A 150 21.19 14.22 -5.24
CA PRO A 150 22.18 13.72 -6.18
C PRO A 150 23.63 14.05 -5.82
N PHE A 151 23.87 14.99 -4.91
CA PHE A 151 25.22 15.40 -4.52
C PHE A 151 25.70 14.75 -3.23
N SER A 152 24.78 14.41 -2.32
CA SER A 152 25.12 13.94 -0.97
C SER A 152 24.57 12.55 -0.65
N ARG A 153 23.40 12.20 -1.18
CA ARG A 153 22.63 11.02 -0.76
C ARG A 153 21.87 10.43 -1.94
N TYR A 154 22.52 9.53 -2.68
CA TYR A 154 21.95 8.94 -3.88
C TYR A 154 22.28 7.44 -4.01
N ILE A 155 21.61 6.81 -4.96
CA ILE A 155 21.78 5.41 -5.31
C ILE A 155 22.39 5.32 -6.69
N LEU A 156 23.34 4.41 -6.89
CA LEU A 156 23.87 4.08 -8.20
C LEU A 156 23.66 2.59 -8.49
N ILE A 157 23.15 2.27 -9.67
CA ILE A 157 23.02 0.89 -10.14
C ILE A 157 23.74 0.71 -11.46
N ARG A 158 24.52 -0.36 -11.51
CA ARG A 158 25.15 -0.86 -12.72
C ARG A 158 24.83 -2.34 -12.88
N ARG A 159 24.53 -2.74 -14.10
CA ARG A 159 24.36 -4.15 -14.45
C ARG A 159 25.35 -4.57 -15.54
N GLN A 160 25.82 -5.80 -15.50
CA GLN A 160 26.82 -6.31 -16.45
C GLN A 160 26.36 -6.22 -17.89
N ASP A 161 25.14 -6.70 -18.15
CA ASP A 161 24.56 -6.82 -19.49
C ASP A 161 24.02 -5.48 -20.02
N SER A 162 24.41 -4.36 -19.41
CA SER A 162 23.85 -3.06 -19.70
C SER A 162 24.91 -1.96 -19.68
N ALA A 163 24.92 -1.15 -20.74
CA ALA A 163 25.61 0.14 -20.73
C ALA A 163 24.86 1.20 -19.89
N CYS A 164 23.68 0.86 -19.35
CA CYS A 164 22.90 1.78 -18.53
C CYS A 164 23.50 1.87 -17.11
N VAL A 165 23.76 3.10 -16.68
CA VAL A 165 23.97 3.43 -15.27
C VAL A 165 22.73 4.19 -14.81
N PHE A 166 22.10 3.73 -13.73
CA PHE A 166 20.94 4.38 -13.16
C PHE A 166 21.35 5.11 -11.88
N SER A 167 20.88 6.35 -11.72
CA SER A 167 21.06 7.13 -10.50
C SER A 167 19.72 7.63 -9.95
N SER A 168 19.61 7.76 -8.64
CA SER A 168 18.57 8.62 -8.04
C SER A 168 18.99 10.09 -8.12
N ASP A 169 18.01 11.00 -8.11
CA ASP A 169 18.18 12.46 -8.17
C ASP A 169 17.00 13.15 -7.44
N ASP A 170 16.87 14.48 -7.60
CA ASP A 170 15.80 15.28 -6.98
C ASP A 170 14.37 14.85 -7.36
N TYR A 171 14.20 14.16 -8.49
CA TYR A 171 12.90 13.67 -8.97
C TYR A 171 12.67 12.21 -8.59
N PHE A 172 13.73 11.43 -8.42
CA PHE A 172 13.67 10.02 -8.10
C PHE A 172 14.06 9.76 -6.65
N ASN A 173 13.05 9.66 -5.79
CA ASN A 173 13.27 9.39 -4.37
C ASN A 173 13.74 7.95 -4.12
N GLY A 174 14.61 7.80 -3.12
CA GLY A 174 15.02 6.52 -2.57
C GLY A 174 15.00 6.51 -1.05
N LEU A 175 14.86 5.31 -0.49
CA LEU A 175 14.86 5.04 0.93
C LEU A 175 15.74 3.81 1.19
N LEU A 176 16.68 3.96 2.11
CA LEU A 176 17.43 2.85 2.70
C LEU A 176 17.10 2.81 4.19
N ILE A 177 16.74 1.64 4.69
CA ILE A 177 16.49 1.38 6.11
C ILE A 177 17.54 0.38 6.56
N VAL A 178 18.47 0.83 7.40
CA VAL A 178 19.44 -0.04 8.06
C VAL A 178 18.82 -0.48 9.39
N ASN A 179 18.45 -1.75 9.48
CA ASN A 179 17.85 -2.31 10.69
C ASN A 179 18.92 -2.77 11.69
N VAL A 180 20.00 -3.35 11.17
CA VAL A 180 21.12 -3.86 11.97
C VAL A 180 22.42 -3.40 11.36
N PHE A 181 23.30 -2.86 12.20
CA PHE A 181 24.69 -2.57 11.88
C PHE A 181 25.55 -2.98 13.08
N ASP A 182 26.38 -3.99 12.89
CA ASP A 182 27.29 -4.51 13.93
C ASP A 182 28.72 -4.52 13.35
N ALA A 183 29.49 -3.48 13.69
CA ALA A 183 30.87 -3.35 13.25
C ALA A 183 31.82 -4.39 13.88
N GLY A 184 31.47 -4.97 15.03
CA GLY A 184 32.28 -6.01 15.65
C GLY A 184 32.19 -7.34 14.89
N LYS A 185 31.06 -7.59 14.22
CA LYS A 185 30.81 -8.80 13.42
C LYS A 185 30.81 -8.53 11.91
N ASN A 186 31.04 -7.30 11.49
CA ASN A 186 30.89 -6.83 10.11
C ASN A 186 29.52 -7.18 9.50
N LEU A 187 28.45 -7.05 10.27
CA LEU A 187 27.09 -7.35 9.79
C LEU A 187 26.34 -6.08 9.44
N ILE A 188 25.60 -6.14 8.34
CA ILE A 188 24.63 -5.11 7.97
C ILE A 188 23.38 -5.76 7.37
N ALA A 189 22.22 -5.36 7.87
CA ALA A 189 20.94 -5.83 7.35
C ALA A 189 19.92 -4.71 7.29
N GLY A 190 19.03 -4.78 6.32
CA GLY A 190 18.13 -3.69 6.03
C GLY A 190 17.17 -3.95 4.89
N SER A 191 16.46 -2.89 4.51
CA SER A 191 15.56 -2.87 3.37
C SER A 191 15.72 -1.58 2.58
N PHE A 192 15.27 -1.58 1.34
CA PHE A 192 15.33 -0.40 0.49
C PHE A 192 14.22 -0.38 -0.56
N GLU A 193 13.85 0.82 -0.99
CA GLU A 193 12.98 1.08 -2.14
C GLU A 193 13.41 2.40 -2.79
N PHE A 194 13.47 2.44 -4.12
CA PHE A 194 13.80 3.66 -4.84
C PHE A 194 13.31 3.63 -6.29
N MET A 195 13.33 4.80 -6.91
CA MET A 195 13.33 4.95 -8.37
C MET A 195 14.69 5.48 -8.81
N ALA A 196 15.07 5.20 -10.05
CA ALA A 196 16.31 5.73 -10.62
C ALA A 196 16.15 5.89 -12.13
N TYR A 197 16.87 6.84 -12.71
CA TYR A 197 16.87 7.12 -14.13
C TYR A 197 18.27 6.99 -14.72
N SER A 198 18.31 6.57 -15.99
CA SER A 198 19.53 6.47 -16.76
C SER A 198 19.45 7.38 -17.96
N GLU A 199 20.31 8.39 -18.01
CA GLU A 199 20.44 9.29 -19.17
C GLU A 199 20.89 8.54 -20.42
N SER A 200 21.89 7.66 -20.30
CA SER A 200 22.46 6.92 -21.43
C SER A 200 21.45 6.01 -22.11
N CYS A 201 20.44 5.55 -21.37
CA CYS A 201 19.41 4.65 -21.87
C CYS A 201 18.03 5.28 -21.99
N ASN A 202 17.86 6.53 -21.53
CA ASN A 202 16.59 7.24 -21.43
C ASN A 202 15.47 6.37 -20.82
N LYS A 203 15.76 5.78 -19.65
CA LYS A 203 14.85 4.83 -18.97
C LYS A 203 14.84 5.05 -17.47
N THR A 204 13.66 4.92 -16.89
CA THR A 204 13.45 4.85 -15.45
C THR A 204 13.28 3.40 -15.01
N ILE A 205 13.78 3.08 -13.83
CA ILE A 205 13.55 1.82 -13.14
C ILE A 205 12.92 2.10 -11.78
N ARG A 206 12.20 1.10 -11.28
CA ARG A 206 11.68 1.07 -9.92
C ARG A 206 12.16 -0.19 -9.24
N VAL A 207 12.77 -0.03 -8.07
CA VAL A 207 13.15 -1.14 -7.21
C VAL A 207 12.38 -1.02 -5.91
N ASN A 208 11.60 -2.03 -5.56
CA ASN A 208 10.83 -2.06 -4.33
C ASN A 208 10.98 -3.40 -3.62
N GLN A 209 10.58 -3.44 -2.35
CA GLN A 209 10.71 -4.64 -1.50
C GLN A 209 12.14 -5.17 -1.43
N GLY A 210 13.13 -4.27 -1.51
CA GLY A 210 14.54 -4.62 -1.35
C GLY A 210 14.82 -5.05 0.08
N GLN A 211 15.53 -6.16 0.25
CA GLN A 211 15.97 -6.68 1.55
C GLN A 211 17.38 -7.25 1.41
N PHE A 212 18.19 -7.08 2.45
CA PHE A 212 19.54 -7.62 2.52
C PHE A 212 19.91 -8.01 3.96
N ASP A 213 20.69 -9.09 4.10
CA ASP A 213 21.32 -9.53 5.35
C ASP A 213 22.72 -10.06 5.00
N LEU A 214 23.74 -9.22 5.21
CA LEU A 214 25.07 -9.38 4.61
C LEU A 214 26.17 -9.25 5.65
N THR A 215 27.26 -9.97 5.42
CA THR A 215 28.56 -9.64 6.01
C THR A 215 29.27 -8.67 5.05
N TYR A 216 29.81 -7.56 5.55
CA TYR A 216 30.53 -6.59 4.73
C TYR A 216 32.05 -6.69 4.89
N ARG A 217 32.78 -6.24 3.88
CA ARG A 217 34.22 -5.98 3.95
C ARG A 217 34.46 -4.48 4.03
N GLN A 218 35.37 -4.06 4.90
CA GLN A 218 35.79 -2.67 4.97
C GLN A 218 36.90 -2.42 3.93
N SER A 219 36.68 -1.43 3.07
CA SER A 219 37.68 -0.91 2.13
C SER A 219 38.30 0.33 2.77
N ASN A 220 39.62 0.34 2.91
CA ASN A 220 40.40 1.50 3.37
C ASN A 220 40.87 2.33 2.18
#